data_AF-A0A934I4D9-F1
#
_entry.id   AF-A0A934I4D9-F1
#
_cell.length_a   1.000
_cell.length_b   1.000
_cell.length_c   1.000
_cell.angle_alpha   90.00
_cell.angle_beta   90.00
_cell.angle_gamma   90.00
#
_symmetry.space_group_name_H-M   'P 1'
#
loop_
_entity.id
_entity.type
_entity.pdbx_description
1 polymer ?
#
loop_
_entity_poly.entity_id
_entity_poly.type
_entity_poly.pdbx_seq_one_letter_code
_entity_poly.pdbx_strand_id
1 'polypeptide(L)'
;VSWKTQWGINWLPLLGQGTYGPDQTSKWRGTNYYEAFVEYKPTTTLAIRAQLNLWDDFVITRTVYASRSPRTIYYVEVRDIDPRTFVQLRVRKTFQRSGSLSPCGRGWPAKRVG
;
A
#
# COMPACT_ATOMS: atom_id res chain seq x y z
N VAL A 1 -16.22 -29.95 2.01
CA VAL A 1 -15.05 -29.06 2.18
C VAL A 1 -15.39 -27.71 1.56
N SER A 2 -15.66 -26.68 2.36
CA SER A 2 -15.96 -25.34 1.85
C SER A 2 -14.64 -24.57 1.70
N TRP A 3 -14.21 -24.32 0.48
CA TRP A 3 -13.01 -23.53 0.19
C TRP A 3 -13.24 -22.09 0.66
N LYS A 4 -12.62 -21.69 1.79
CA LYS A 4 -12.72 -20.32 2.30
C LYS A 4 -11.68 -19.45 1.60
N THR A 5 -12.04 -19.00 0.40
CA THR A 5 -11.20 -18.13 -0.42
C THR A 5 -11.80 -16.72 -0.45
N GLN A 6 -10.96 -15.71 -0.25
CA GLN A 6 -11.29 -14.30 -0.48
C GLN A 6 -10.35 -13.76 -1.53
N TRP A 7 -10.86 -12.99 -2.48
CA TRP A 7 -10.05 -12.37 -3.51
C TRP A 7 -10.57 -10.95 -3.74
N GLY A 8 -9.70 -10.11 -4.28
CA GLY A 8 -10.05 -8.76 -4.66
C GLY A 8 -9.07 -8.25 -5.69
N ILE A 9 -9.57 -7.40 -6.57
CA ILE A 9 -8.78 -6.73 -7.61
C ILE A 9 -9.09 -5.25 -7.49
N ASN A 10 -8.06 -4.45 -7.50
CA ASN A 10 -8.10 -3.01 -7.46
C ASN A 10 -7.35 -2.49 -8.69
N TRP A 11 -7.98 -1.60 -9.43
CA TRP A 11 -7.40 -1.01 -10.63
C TRP A 11 -7.52 0.51 -10.53
N LEU A 12 -6.37 1.18 -10.62
CA LEU A 12 -6.29 2.63 -10.65
C LEU A 12 -5.61 3.04 -11.96
N PRO A 13 -6.33 3.70 -12.88
CA PRO A 13 -5.80 4.06 -14.18
C PRO A 13 -4.66 5.09 -14.10
N LEU A 14 -4.71 5.97 -13.09
CA LEU A 14 -3.69 6.97 -12.84
C LEU A 14 -3.47 7.12 -11.34
N LEU A 15 -2.22 6.94 -10.91
CA LEU A 15 -1.80 7.18 -9.54
C LEU A 15 -0.63 8.14 -9.58
N GLY A 16 -0.72 9.23 -8.84
CA GLY A 16 0.38 10.18 -8.75
C GLY A 16 0.30 10.97 -7.46
N GLN A 17 1.46 11.23 -6.90
CA GLN A 17 1.56 12.05 -5.70
C GLN A 17 2.73 13.01 -5.85
N GLY A 18 2.45 14.27 -5.52
CA GLY A 18 3.43 15.34 -5.49
C GLY A 18 3.75 15.74 -4.05
N THR A 19 5.03 15.76 -3.71
CA THR A 19 5.55 16.36 -2.50
C THR A 19 6.07 17.75 -2.82
N TYR A 20 5.47 18.76 -2.19
CA TYR A 20 5.81 20.17 -2.39
C TYR A 20 6.64 20.67 -1.20
N GLY A 21 7.92 20.94 -1.45
CA GLY A 21 8.81 21.63 -0.52
C GLY A 21 9.19 23.03 -1.02
N PRO A 22 9.68 23.91 -0.13
CA PRO A 22 10.11 25.26 -0.51
C PRO A 22 11.35 25.26 -1.40
N ASP A 23 12.23 24.26 -1.26
CA ASP A 23 13.49 24.14 -2.01
C ASP A 23 13.38 23.20 -3.22
N GLN A 24 12.41 22.28 -3.19
CA GLN A 24 12.26 21.26 -4.19
C GLN A 24 10.81 20.77 -4.27
N THR A 25 10.36 20.47 -5.48
CA THR A 25 9.09 19.80 -5.73
C THR A 25 9.39 18.45 -6.38
N SER A 26 8.90 17.36 -5.79
CA SER A 26 9.01 16.03 -6.38
C SER A 26 7.63 15.52 -6.70
N LYS A 27 7.42 15.09 -7.94
CA LYS A 27 6.17 14.48 -8.41
C LYS A 27 6.52 13.12 -8.95
N TRP A 28 5.73 12.11 -8.61
CA TRP A 28 5.77 10.84 -9.32
C TRP A 28 4.38 10.56 -9.90
N ARG A 29 4.39 9.99 -11.10
CA ARG A 29 3.19 9.54 -11.81
C ARG A 29 3.44 8.12 -12.26
N GLY A 30 2.53 7.22 -11.89
CA GLY A 30 2.41 5.88 -12.46
C GLY A 30 1.07 5.75 -13.15
N THR A 31 1.03 5.01 -14.25
CA THR A 31 -0.22 4.64 -14.92
C THR A 31 -0.52 3.17 -14.69
N ASN A 32 -1.77 2.76 -14.90
CA ASN A 32 -2.15 1.35 -14.95
C ASN A 32 -1.73 0.57 -13.68
N TYR A 33 -2.05 1.09 -12.50
CA TYR A 33 -1.82 0.38 -11.26
C TYR A 33 -2.87 -0.72 -11.10
N TYR A 34 -2.43 -1.98 -11.05
CA TYR A 34 -3.27 -3.12 -10.72
C TYR A 34 -2.76 -3.77 -9.43
N GLU A 35 -3.65 -3.91 -8.46
CA GLU A 35 -3.42 -4.71 -7.27
C GLU A 35 -4.42 -5.85 -7.24
N ALA A 36 -3.94 -7.08 -7.34
CA ALA A 36 -4.75 -8.27 -7.17
C ALA A 36 -4.32 -9.00 -5.89
N PHE A 37 -5.27 -9.50 -5.11
CA PHE A 37 -4.96 -10.38 -4.01
C PHE A 37 -5.88 -11.59 -4.00
N VAL A 38 -5.33 -12.71 -3.54
CA VAL A 38 -6.07 -13.92 -3.24
C VAL A 38 -5.61 -14.43 -1.87
N GLU A 39 -6.58 -14.67 -1.00
CA GLU A 39 -6.41 -15.22 0.33
C GLU A 39 -7.13 -16.55 0.40
N TYR A 40 -6.40 -17.60 0.75
CA TYR A 40 -6.89 -18.95 0.90
C TYR A 40 -6.74 -19.41 2.36
N LYS A 41 -7.84 -19.90 2.95
CA LYS A 41 -7.90 -20.43 4.31
C LYS A 41 -8.20 -21.93 4.29
N PRO A 42 -7.17 -22.79 4.19
CA PRO A 42 -7.34 -24.24 4.20
C PRO A 42 -7.85 -24.76 5.56
N THR A 43 -7.46 -24.12 6.67
CA THR A 43 -7.93 -24.45 8.03
C THR A 43 -8.32 -23.16 8.77
N THR A 44 -9.05 -23.28 9.88
CA THR A 44 -9.39 -22.13 10.74
C THR A 44 -8.17 -21.49 11.41
N THR A 45 -7.01 -22.14 11.33
CA THR A 45 -5.75 -21.71 11.94
C THR A 45 -4.70 -21.23 10.96
N LEU A 46 -4.96 -21.36 9.65
CA LEU A 46 -3.98 -21.04 8.61
C LEU A 46 -4.63 -20.18 7.53
N ALA A 47 -4.02 -19.01 7.30
CA ALA A 47 -4.35 -18.15 6.17
C ALA A 47 -3.11 -17.93 5.31
N ILE A 48 -3.25 -18.15 4.00
CA ILE A 48 -2.23 -17.89 2.99
C ILE A 48 -2.76 -16.77 2.10
N ARG A 49 -2.06 -15.65 2.00
CA ARG A 49 -2.43 -14.55 1.10
C ARG A 49 -1.33 -14.32 0.08
N ALA A 50 -1.68 -14.37 -1.20
CA ALA A 50 -0.86 -13.87 -2.29
C ALA A 50 -1.38 -12.49 -2.71
N GLN A 51 -0.49 -11.53 -2.89
CA GLN A 51 -0.78 -10.21 -3.41
C GLN A 51 0.16 -9.95 -4.58
N LEU A 52 -0.41 -9.49 -5.69
CA LEU A 52 0.28 -9.11 -6.91
C LEU A 52 0.03 -7.62 -7.13
N ASN A 53 1.10 -6.83 -7.13
CA ASN A 53 1.05 -5.44 -7.54
C ASN A 53 1.76 -5.28 -8.89
N LEU A 54 1.06 -4.71 -9.85
CA LEU A 54 1.55 -4.32 -11.17
C LEU A 54 1.43 -2.81 -11.30
N TRP A 55 2.48 -2.15 -11.75
CA TRP A 55 2.49 -0.71 -11.96
C TRP A 55 3.26 -0.45 -13.24
N ASP A 56 2.76 0.44 -14.10
CA ASP A 56 3.37 0.76 -15.38
C ASP A 56 3.71 2.25 -15.50
N ASP A 57 4.68 2.58 -16.34
CA ASP A 57 5.07 3.96 -16.69
C ASP A 57 5.35 4.86 -15.47
N PHE A 58 6.33 4.46 -14.64
CA PHE A 58 6.73 5.21 -13.46
C PHE A 58 7.69 6.35 -13.83
N VAL A 59 7.16 7.58 -13.85
CA VAL A 59 7.94 8.79 -14.13
C VAL A 59 8.08 9.60 -12.85
N ILE A 60 9.33 9.85 -12.44
CA ILE A 60 9.63 10.79 -11.36
C ILE A 60 10.10 12.11 -11.98
N THR A 61 9.44 13.20 -11.63
CA THR A 61 9.88 14.55 -11.94
C THR A 61 10.30 15.26 -10.65
N ARG A 62 11.53 15.77 -10.59
CA ARG A 62 12.03 16.60 -9.50
C ARG A 62 12.41 17.97 -10.03
N THR A 63 11.75 19.00 -9.54
CA THR A 63 12.09 20.40 -9.81
C THR A 63 12.82 20.96 -8.59
N VAL A 64 14.03 21.46 -8.79
CA VAL A 64 14.82 22.11 -7.73
C VAL A 64 14.87 23.60 -7.99
N TYR A 65 14.65 24.41 -6.95
CA TYR A 65 14.67 25.86 -7.03
C TYR A 65 16.01 26.41 -6.54
N ALA A 66 16.54 27.42 -7.23
CA ALA A 66 17.76 28.14 -6.87
C ALA A 66 17.55 29.10 -5.69
N SER A 67 16.31 29.54 -5.47
CA SER A 67 15.93 30.49 -4.42
C SER A 67 14.49 30.26 -3.98
N ARG A 68 14.16 30.59 -2.72
CA ARG A 68 12.80 30.44 -2.17
C ARG A 68 11.86 31.57 -2.57
N SER A 69 12.41 32.74 -2.90
CA SER A 69 11.69 33.93 -3.38
C SER A 69 12.66 34.85 -4.16
N PRO A 70 12.48 35.05 -5.48
CA PRO A 70 11.55 34.31 -6.35
C PRO A 70 11.92 32.82 -6.42
N ARG A 71 10.95 31.94 -6.73
CA ARG A 71 11.18 30.49 -6.92
C ARG A 71 11.80 30.20 -8.28
N THR A 72 13.01 30.71 -8.51
CA THR A 72 13.75 30.52 -9.75
C THR A 72 14.11 29.04 -9.89
N ILE A 73 13.75 28.42 -11.02
CA ILE A 73 14.07 27.01 -11.27
C ILE A 73 15.58 26.89 -11.52
N TYR A 74 16.25 26.02 -10.76
CA TYR A 74 17.65 25.70 -10.99
C TYR A 74 17.78 24.60 -12.05
N TYR A 75 17.10 23.47 -11.84
CA TYR A 75 16.95 22.43 -12.86
C TYR A 75 15.67 21.62 -12.65
N VAL A 76 15.24 20.96 -13.73
CA VAL A 76 14.19 19.95 -13.72
C VAL A 76 14.83 18.62 -14.11
N GLU A 77 14.74 17.64 -13.22
CA GLU A 77 15.16 16.28 -13.44
C GLU A 77 13.92 15.43 -13.74
N VAL A 78 13.91 14.75 -14.89
CA VAL A 78 12.91 13.75 -15.25
C VAL A 78 13.62 12.41 -15.32
N ARG A 79 13.17 11.47 -14.49
CA ARG A 79 13.65 10.08 -14.50
C ARG A 79 12.52 9.18 -14.93
N ASP A 80 12.66 8.65 -16.13
CA ASP A 80 11.89 7.50 -16.57
C ASP A 80 12.54 6.25 -15.98
N ILE A 81 11.79 5.49 -15.18
CA ILE A 81 12.30 4.23 -14.64
C ILE A 81 11.92 3.11 -15.62
N ASP A 82 12.93 2.52 -16.25
CA ASP A 82 12.84 1.33 -17.10
C ASP A 82 13.43 0.12 -16.33
N PRO A 83 12.80 -1.06 -16.24
CA PRO A 83 11.58 -1.51 -16.93
C PRO A 83 10.33 -0.74 -16.50
N ARG A 84 9.53 -0.32 -17.48
CA ARG A 84 8.28 0.44 -17.25
C ARG A 84 7.27 -0.30 -16.37
N THR A 85 7.27 -1.64 -16.41
CA THR A 85 6.36 -2.50 -15.66
C THR A 85 7.03 -3.15 -14.46
N PHE A 86 6.56 -2.81 -13.26
CA PHE A 86 7.02 -3.39 -12.00
C PHE A 86 6.05 -4.47 -11.51
N VAL A 87 6.57 -5.61 -11.09
CA VAL A 87 5.77 -6.73 -10.55
C VAL A 87 6.24 -7.04 -9.13
N GLN A 88 5.35 -6.92 -8.15
CA GLN A 88 5.62 -7.34 -6.77
C GLN A 88 4.65 -8.46 -6.38
N LEU A 89 5.21 -9.65 -6.15
CA LEU A 89 4.49 -10.76 -5.54
C LEU A 89 4.81 -10.84 -4.05
N ARG A 90 3.79 -10.77 -3.19
CA ARG A 90 3.92 -10.95 -1.75
C ARG A 90 3.08 -12.13 -1.29
N VAL A 91 3.73 -13.09 -0.64
CA VAL A 91 3.05 -14.22 -0.01
C VAL A 91 3.17 -14.10 1.51
N ARG A 92 2.04 -14.02 2.21
CA ARG A 92 1.99 -14.00 3.67
C ARG A 92 1.31 -15.26 4.18
N LYS A 93 2.01 -15.99 5.06
CA LYS A 93 1.45 -17.08 5.85
C LYS A 93 1.16 -16.56 7.25
N THR A 94 -0.07 -16.73 7.71
CA THR A 94 -0.50 -16.28 9.03
C THR A 94 -1.11 -17.44 9.79
N PHE A 95 -0.60 -17.67 10.99
CA PHE A 95 -1.18 -18.62 11.93
C PHE A 95 -2.18 -17.88 12.79
N GLN A 96 -3.46 -18.20 12.61
CA GLN A 96 -4.52 -17.69 13.46
C GLN A 96 -4.73 -18.68 14.60
N ARG A 97 -4.78 -18.15 15.83
CA ARG A 97 -5.22 -18.96 16.95
C ARG A 97 -6.71 -19.23 16.74
N SER A 98 -7.10 -20.50 16.76
CA SER A 98 -8.51 -20.90 16.79
C SER A 98 -9.12 -20.47 18.13
N GLY A 99 -9.47 -19.20 18.21
CA GLY A 99 -10.10 -18.60 19.37
C GLY A 99 -10.60 -17.26 18.91
N SER A 100 -11.90 -17.17 18.62
CA SER A 100 -12.57 -15.90 18.43
C SER A 100 -12.34 -15.08 19.70
N LEU A 101 -11.41 -14.14 19.65
CA LEU A 101 -11.44 -13.01 20.55
C LEU A 101 -12.59 -12.13 20.07
N SER A 102 -13.81 -12.52 20.45
CA SER A 102 -14.92 -11.59 20.57
C SER A 102 -14.48 -10.54 21.59
N PRO A 103 -14.34 -9.26 21.23
CA PRO A 103 -14.03 -8.22 22.19
C PRO A 103 -15.35 -7.76 22.82
N CYS A 104 -15.98 -8.61 23.64
CA CYS A 104 -17.08 -8.18 24.51
C CYS A 104 -17.31 -9.25 25.57
N GLY A 105 -17.03 -8.89 26.83
CA GLY A 105 -17.23 -9.80 27.97
C GLY A 105 -16.09 -9.83 28.98
N ARG A 106 -15.44 -8.70 29.26
CA ARG A 106 -14.71 -8.53 30.53
C ARG A 106 -15.50 -7.55 31.40
N GLY A 107 -16.35 -8.12 32.25
CA GLY A 107 -16.90 -7.43 33.40
C GLY A 107 -15.75 -6.87 34.22
N TRP A 108 -15.82 -5.56 34.48
CA TRP A 108 -14.97 -4.91 35.45
C TRP A 108 -15.38 -5.38 36.85
N PRO A 109 -14.46 -5.83 37.72
CA PRO A 109 -14.80 -6.01 39.12
C PRO A 109 -14.99 -4.64 39.76
N ALA A 110 -16.24 -4.25 39.99
CA ALA A 110 -16.57 -3.10 40.83
C ALA A 110 -16.04 -3.38 42.25
N LYS A 111 -14.98 -2.66 42.63
CA LYS A 111 -14.43 -2.66 43.98
C LYS A 111 -15.49 -2.05 44.90
N ARG A 112 -16.18 -2.89 45.69
CA ARG A 112 -17.08 -2.45 46.75
C ARG A 112 -16.21 -1.79 47.82
N VAL A 113 -16.30 -0.47 47.95
CA VAL A 113 -15.77 0.26 49.10
C VAL A 113 -16.96 0.50 50.02
N GLY A 114 -16.81 0.05 51.26
CA GLY A 114 -17.80 0.21 52.33
C GLY A 114 -17.80 1.58 52.95
#